data_AF-A0A1X7SF56-F1
#
_entry.id   AF-A0A1X7SF56-F1
#
_cell.length_a   1.000
_cell.length_b   1.000
_cell.length_c   1.000
_cell.angle_alpha   90.00
_cell.angle_beta   90.00
_cell.angle_gamma   90.00
#
_symmetry.space_group_name_H-M   'P 1'
#
loop_
_entity.id
_entity.type
_entity.pdbx_description
1 polymer ?
#
loop_
_entity_poly.entity_id
_entity_poly.type
_entity_poly.pdbx_seq_one_letter_code
_entity_poly.pdbx_strand_id
1 'polypeptide(L)'
;SSEHYESCIKYPIACPNGCELILPREDLSSHLLTCSLQPVDCELQWAGCTVRPLRKDVRQHLVDNLHEHFSLLAVACGVLKEENKELRNEINKLNISEI
;
A
#
# COMPACT_ATOMS: atom_id res chain seq x y z
N SER A 1 1.69 21.75 34.15
CA SER A 1 2.64 22.21 33.12
C SER A 1 2.07 21.85 31.76
N SER A 2 2.06 22.78 30.80
CA SER A 2 1.59 22.54 29.42
C SER A 2 2.36 21.42 28.71
N GLU A 3 3.65 21.26 29.04
CA GLU A 3 4.55 20.22 28.52
C GLU A 3 4.05 18.78 28.77
N HIS A 4 3.25 18.56 29.83
CA HIS A 4 2.69 17.23 30.09
C HIS A 4 1.74 16.80 28.97
N TYR A 5 0.93 17.71 28.42
CA TYR A 5 -0.07 17.37 27.41
C TYR A 5 0.56 16.97 26.06
N GLU A 6 1.75 17.48 25.76
CA GLU A 6 2.46 17.18 24.52
C GLU A 6 2.94 15.72 24.46
N SER A 7 3.28 15.13 25.61
CA SER A 7 3.81 13.76 25.71
C SER A 7 2.85 12.75 26.33
N CYS A 8 1.73 13.20 26.92
CA CYS A 8 0.77 12.31 27.56
C CYS A 8 0.09 11.39 26.52
N ILE A 9 0.28 10.08 26.68
CA ILE A 9 -0.27 9.04 25.80
C ILE A 9 -1.80 8.93 25.87
N LYS A 10 -2.40 9.33 26.99
CA LYS A 10 -3.85 9.37 27.20
C LYS A 10 -4.49 10.68 26.79
N TYR A 11 -3.69 11.67 26.36
CA TYR A 11 -4.22 12.97 25.97
C TYR A 11 -5.08 12.81 24.71
N PRO A 12 -6.31 13.35 24.70
CA PRO A 12 -7.16 13.30 23.53
C PRO A 12 -6.59 14.17 22.42
N ILE A 13 -6.41 13.58 21.25
CA ILE A 13 -5.96 14.26 20.04
C ILE A 13 -6.99 14.07 18.93
N ALA A 14 -7.11 15.06 18.04
CA ALA A 14 -7.87 14.89 16.82
C ALA A 14 -7.08 14.04 15.81
N CYS A 15 -7.79 13.25 15.01
CA CYS A 15 -7.18 12.54 13.90
C CYS A 15 -6.50 13.52 12.93
N PRO A 16 -5.22 13.30 12.55
CA PRO A 16 -4.49 14.19 11.64
C PRO A 16 -5.06 14.20 10.21
N ASN A 17 -5.82 13.17 9.84
CA ASN A 17 -6.50 13.09 8.54
C ASN A 17 -7.85 13.84 8.53
N GLY A 18 -8.26 14.43 9.65
CA GLY A 18 -9.49 15.22 9.73
C GLY A 18 -10.79 14.42 9.69
N CYS A 19 -10.78 13.13 10.07
CA CYS A 19 -11.99 12.29 10.08
C CYS A 19 -12.91 12.56 11.30
N GLU A 20 -12.75 13.72 11.94
CA GLU A 20 -13.52 14.21 13.11
C GLU A 20 -13.45 13.35 14.38
N LEU A 21 -12.73 12.22 14.38
CA LEU A 21 -12.51 11.39 15.55
C LEU A 21 -11.50 12.05 16.50
N ILE A 22 -11.87 12.12 17.78
CA ILE A 22 -10.97 12.47 18.89
C ILE A 22 -10.72 11.20 19.70
N LEU A 23 -9.46 10.86 19.92
CA LEU A 23 -9.04 9.62 20.56
C LEU A 23 -7.76 9.82 21.40
N PRO A 24 -7.47 8.92 22.37
CA PRO A 24 -6.19 8.92 23.06
C PRO A 24 -5.03 8.83 22.07
N ARG A 25 -3.93 9.53 22.36
CA ARG A 25 -2.71 9.50 21.53
C ARG A 25 -2.19 8.08 21.29
N GLU A 26 -2.26 7.20 22.29
CA GLU A 26 -1.87 5.79 22.17
C GLU A 26 -2.68 5.01 21.13
N ASP A 27 -3.95 5.36 20.93
CA ASP A 27 -4.85 4.69 19.99
C ASP A 27 -4.73 5.21 18.55
N LEU A 28 -3.91 6.26 18.31
CA LEU A 28 -3.78 6.85 16.98
C LEU A 28 -3.28 5.84 15.94
N SER A 29 -2.28 5.04 16.30
CA SER A 29 -1.68 4.07 15.37
C SER A 29 -2.69 3.02 14.91
N SER A 30 -3.50 2.48 15.83
CA SER A 30 -4.54 1.49 15.53
C SER A 30 -5.68 2.11 14.71
N HIS A 31 -6.06 3.35 15.01
CA HIS A 31 -7.04 4.09 14.23
C HIS A 31 -6.60 4.30 12.77
N LEU A 32 -5.35 4.70 12.51
CA LEU A 32 -4.86 4.96 11.14
C LEU A 32 -4.93 3.71 10.24
N LEU A 33 -4.91 2.50 10.81
CA LEU A 33 -5.11 1.25 10.06
C LEU A 33 -6.52 1.13 9.47
N THR A 34 -7.52 1.78 10.07
CA THR A 34 -8.95 1.66 9.68
C THR A 34 -9.57 3.00 9.28
N CYS A 35 -8.87 4.12 9.48
CA CYS A 35 -9.35 5.45 9.14
C CYS A 35 -9.73 5.56 7.65
N SER A 36 -10.95 6.03 7.39
CA SER A 36 -11.51 6.18 6.04
C SER A 36 -10.79 7.26 5.21
N LEU A 37 -10.23 8.27 5.87
CA LEU A 37 -9.46 9.36 5.27
C LEU A 37 -7.95 9.10 5.30
N GLN A 38 -7.50 7.91 5.67
CA GLN A 38 -6.10 7.54 5.55
C GLN A 38 -5.76 7.36 4.06
N PRO A 39 -4.72 8.03 3.53
CA PRO A 39 -4.15 7.69 2.24
C PRO A 39 -3.51 6.30 2.32
N VAL A 40 -3.91 5.41 1.41
CA VAL A 40 -3.42 4.03 1.34
C VAL A 40 -2.84 3.77 -0.04
N ASP A 41 -1.95 2.80 -0.12
CA ASP A 41 -1.36 2.41 -1.41
C ASP A 41 -2.40 1.68 -2.24
N CYS A 42 -2.42 1.97 -3.55
CA CYS A 42 -3.25 1.22 -4.49
C CYS A 42 -2.82 -0.25 -4.52
N GLU A 43 -3.78 -1.17 -4.69
CA GLU A 43 -3.55 -2.61 -4.82
C GLU A 43 -2.65 -2.96 -6.02
N LEU A 44 -2.50 -2.04 -6.97
CA LEU A 44 -1.64 -2.15 -8.15
C LEU A 44 -0.33 -1.35 -8.04
N GLN A 45 0.07 -0.95 -6.82
CA GLN A 45 1.36 -0.31 -6.59
C GLN A 45 2.53 -1.18 -7.08
N TRP A 46 2.46 -2.50 -6.86
CA TRP A 46 3.46 -3.46 -7.32
C TRP A 46 3.61 -3.49 -8.86
N ALA A 47 2.55 -3.13 -9.58
CA ALA A 47 2.55 -3.04 -11.05
C ALA A 47 2.93 -1.64 -11.56
N GLY A 48 3.13 -0.66 -10.66
CA GLY A 48 3.58 0.69 -11.01
C GLY A 48 2.58 1.81 -10.73
N CYS A 49 1.42 1.55 -10.13
CA CYS A 49 0.50 2.63 -9.74
C CYS A 49 1.08 3.44 -8.58
N THR A 50 1.20 4.76 -8.74
CA THR A 50 1.79 5.66 -7.72
C THR A 50 0.74 6.41 -6.90
N VAL A 51 -0.54 6.24 -7.23
CA VAL A 51 -1.64 6.95 -6.58
C VAL A 51 -1.89 6.35 -5.18
N ARG A 52 -2.07 7.23 -4.20
CA ARG A 52 -2.43 6.88 -2.82
C ARG A 52 -3.83 7.42 -2.50
N PRO A 53 -4.90 6.75 -2.94
CA PRO A 53 -6.26 7.23 -2.68
C PRO A 53 -6.58 7.19 -1.18
N LEU A 54 -7.59 7.96 -0.75
CA LEU A 54 -8.16 7.77 0.57
C LEU A 54 -8.77 6.38 0.67
N ARG A 55 -8.68 5.73 1.83
CA ARG A 55 -9.23 4.38 2.04
C ARG A 55 -10.68 4.23 1.57
N LYS A 56 -11.52 5.24 1.81
CA LYS A 56 -12.92 5.24 1.36
C LYS A 56 -13.09 5.26 -0.17
N ASP A 57 -12.11 5.78 -0.89
CA ASP A 57 -12.17 6.05 -2.34
C ASP A 57 -11.39 5.00 -3.16
N VAL A 58 -10.72 4.03 -2.52
CA VAL A 58 -9.93 2.98 -3.20
C VAL A 58 -10.73 2.29 -4.31
N ARG A 59 -11.95 1.88 -4.01
CA ARG A 59 -12.80 1.19 -5.00
C ARG A 59 -13.13 2.08 -6.20
N GLN A 60 -13.44 3.35 -5.95
CA GLN A 60 -13.74 4.30 -7.02
C GLN A 60 -12.49 4.54 -7.88
N HIS A 61 -11.33 4.74 -7.25
CA HIS A 61 -10.04 4.84 -7.94
C HIS A 61 -9.76 3.63 -8.84
N LEU A 62 -9.99 2.39 -8.38
CA LEU A 62 -9.79 1.19 -9.19
C LEU A 62 -10.67 1.16 -10.44
N VAL A 63 -11.94 1.58 -10.31
CA VAL A 63 -12.91 1.63 -11.42
C VAL A 63 -12.56 2.73 -12.41
N ASP A 64 -12.29 3.95 -11.91
CA ASP A 64 -12.02 5.11 -12.77
C ASP A 64 -10.71 4.97 -13.56
N ASN A 65 -9.74 4.24 -13.02
CA ASN A 65 -8.42 4.06 -13.62
C ASN A 65 -8.22 2.66 -14.20
N LEU A 66 -9.30 1.93 -14.49
CA LEU A 66 -9.25 0.54 -14.96
C LEU A 66 -8.37 0.35 -16.21
N HIS A 67 -8.42 1.28 -17.16
CA HIS A 67 -7.61 1.18 -18.39
C HIS A 67 -6.11 1.34 -18.12
N GLU A 68 -5.72 2.29 -17.26
CA GLU A 68 -4.33 2.48 -16.84
C GLU A 68 -3.84 1.25 -16.07
N HIS A 69 -4.63 0.79 -15.11
CA HIS A 69 -4.38 -0.42 -14.34
C HIS A 69 -4.22 -1.66 -15.22
N PHE A 70 -5.07 -1.85 -16.23
CA PHE A 70 -4.94 -2.95 -17.19
C PHE A 70 -3.63 -2.85 -17.99
N SER A 71 -3.24 -1.64 -18.39
CA SER A 71 -1.98 -1.41 -19.11
C SER A 71 -0.76 -1.75 -18.25
N LEU A 72 -0.76 -1.32 -16.99
CA LEU A 72 0.29 -1.67 -16.01
C LEU A 72 0.37 -3.18 -15.80
N LEU A 73 -0.77 -3.85 -15.65
CA LEU A 73 -0.84 -5.30 -15.51
C LEU A 73 -0.30 -6.02 -16.74
N ALA A 74 -0.62 -5.57 -17.95
CA ALA A 74 -0.11 -6.17 -19.19
C ALA A 74 1.43 -6.09 -19.26
N VAL A 75 2.01 -4.95 -18.89
CA VAL A 75 3.47 -4.76 -18.83
C VAL A 75 4.08 -5.67 -17.75
N ALA A 76 3.54 -5.66 -16.54
CA ALA A 76 4.04 -6.47 -15.43
C ALA A 76 3.97 -7.97 -15.74
N CYS A 77 2.90 -8.45 -16.38
CA CYS A 77 2.79 -9.83 -16.85
C CYS A 77 3.84 -10.16 -17.93
N GLY A 78 4.16 -9.23 -18.83
CA GLY A 78 5.21 -9.38 -19.82
C GLY A 78 6.59 -9.57 -19.18
N VAL A 79 6.92 -8.74 -18.20
CA VAL A 79 8.18 -8.82 -17.43
C VAL A 79 8.27 -10.14 -16.67
N LEU A 80 7.24 -10.46 -15.88
CA LEU A 80 7.20 -11.70 -15.09
C LEU A 80 7.32 -12.96 -15.96
N LYS A 81 6.80 -12.93 -17.20
CA LYS A 81 6.92 -14.03 -18.14
C LYS A 81 8.36 -14.25 -18.59
N GLU A 82 9.10 -13.17 -18.86
CA GLU A 82 10.50 -13.29 -19.26
C GLU A 82 11.39 -13.71 -18.07
N GLU A 83 11.20 -13.11 -16.90
CA GLU A 83 11.91 -13.51 -15.67
C GLU A 83 11.68 -15.00 -15.34
N ASN A 84 10.44 -15.49 -15.47
CA ASN A 84 10.14 -16.90 -15.28
C ASN A 84 10.89 -17.81 -16.26
N LYS A 85 11.06 -17.37 -17.50
CA LYS A 85 11.80 -18.11 -18.53
C LYS A 85 13.30 -18.12 -18.22
N GLU A 86 13.84 -16.99 -17.76
CA GLU A 86 15.24 -16.88 -17.31
C GLU A 86 15.51 -17.80 -16.12
N LEU A 87 14.67 -17.74 -15.07
CA LEU A 87 14.78 -18.60 -13.90
C LEU A 87 14.74 -20.10 -14.27
N ARG A 88 13.85 -20.50 -15.19
CA ARG A 88 13.80 -21.88 -15.69
C ARG A 88 15.09 -22.29 -16.40
N ASN A 89 15.68 -21.38 -17.17
CA ASN A 89 16.95 -21.65 -17.85
C ASN A 89 18.11 -21.79 -16.86
N GLU A 90 18.15 -20.98 -15.80
CA GLU A 90 19.16 -21.07 -14.74
C GLU A 90 19.04 -22.38 -13.95
N ILE A 91 17.83 -22.75 -13.54
CA ILE A 91 17.57 -24.04 -12.87
C ILE A 91 18.06 -25.21 -13.73
N ASN A 92 17.77 -25.19 -15.03
CA ASN A 92 18.22 -26.24 -15.94
C ASN A 92 19.75 -26.33 -16.04
N LYS A 93 20.44 -25.18 -16.07
CA LYS A 93 21.92 -25.15 -16.10
C LYS A 93 22.53 -25.73 -14.82
N LEU A 94 21.97 -25.36 -13.66
CA LEU A 94 22.43 -25.86 -12.35
C LEU A 94 22.26 -27.39 -12.26
N ASN A 95 21.10 -27.91 -12.67
CA ASN A 95 20.83 -29.35 -12.68
C ASN A 95 21.78 -30.14 -13.61
N ILE A 96 22.29 -29.52 -14.68
CA ILE A 96 23.27 -30.14 -15.59
C ILE A 96 24.67 -30.10 -14.98
N SER A 97 25.01 -29.06 -14.21
CA SER A 97 26.33 -28.91 -13.58
C SER A 97 26.56 -29.77 -12.34
N GLU A 98 25.50 -30.39 -11.80
CA GLU A 98 25.56 -31.32 -10.66
C GLU A 98 25.72 -32.80 -11.07
N ILE A 99 25.82 -33.08 -12.38
CA ILE A 99 26.05 -34.41 -12.98
C ILE A 99 27.47 -34.50 -13.54
#